data_AF-A0A2V8X4N3-F1
#
_entry.id   AF-A0A2V8X4N3-F1
#
_cell.length_a   1.000
_cell.length_b   1.000
_cell.length_c   1.000
_cell.angle_alpha   90.00
_cell.angle_beta   90.00
_cell.angle_gamma   90.00
#
_symmetry.space_group_name_H-M   'P 1'
#
loop_
_entity.id
_entity.type
_entity.pdbx_description
1 polymer ?
#
loop_
_entity_poly.entity_id
_entity_poly.type
_entity_poly.pdbx_seq_one_letter_code
_entity_poly.pdbx_strand_id
1 'polypeptide(L)'
;MSVRAHLPGYRWFHVFRNAAIRTGIYTGVCLSVAFMTWLVIANRVSFLDRFALERNIAAAALLALLALVPILRFWRMPGHLMASSLIGWLIFSLCYRVLCVIFRGLSDWHSTFQVFMLGAVVYMIVTTVCWIGASIWKAREAHVSHPHNRAS
;
A
#
# COMPACT_ATOMS: atom_id res chain seq x y z
N MET A 1 -4.14 31.70 -31.71
CA MET A 1 -4.38 31.18 -30.34
C MET A 1 -5.30 29.97 -30.45
N SER A 2 -4.78 28.75 -30.30
CA SER A 2 -5.58 27.53 -30.33
C SER A 2 -6.14 27.27 -28.93
N VAL A 3 -7.43 27.53 -28.73
CA VAL A 3 -8.14 27.20 -27.49
C VAL A 3 -8.39 25.69 -27.51
N ARG A 4 -7.55 24.92 -26.80
CA ARG A 4 -7.80 23.48 -26.59
C ARG A 4 -9.06 23.35 -25.74
N ALA A 5 -10.14 22.88 -26.36
CA ALA A 5 -11.36 22.50 -25.66
C ALA A 5 -11.04 21.34 -24.70
N HIS A 6 -10.95 21.64 -23.40
CA HIS A 6 -10.83 20.63 -22.36
C HIS A 6 -12.19 19.94 -22.20
N LEU A 7 -12.34 18.78 -22.85
CA LEU A 7 -13.50 17.91 -22.66
C LEU A 7 -13.62 17.48 -21.18
N PRO A 8 -14.80 17.63 -20.55
CA PRO A 8 -15.02 17.20 -19.17
C PRO A 8 -14.88 15.67 -19.10
N GLY A 9 -13.79 15.20 -18.49
CA GLY A 9 -13.41 13.77 -18.44
C GLY A 9 -11.91 13.51 -18.62
N TYR A 10 -11.18 14.42 -19.27
CA TYR A 10 -9.74 14.24 -19.53
C TYR A 10 -8.88 14.13 -18.24
N ARG A 11 -9.34 14.73 -17.13
CA ARG A 11 -8.65 14.67 -15.82
C ARG A 11 -8.58 13.26 -15.24
N TRP A 12 -9.58 12.41 -15.49
CA TRP A 12 -9.58 11.02 -14.98
C TRP A 12 -8.45 10.20 -15.59
N PHE A 13 -8.17 10.35 -16.89
CA PHE A 13 -7.03 9.70 -17.54
C PHE A 13 -5.67 10.17 -16.99
N HIS A 14 -5.57 11.42 -16.53
CA HIS A 14 -4.36 11.93 -15.87
C HIS A 14 -4.16 11.35 -14.46
N VAL A 15 -5.22 11.08 -13.72
CA VAL A 15 -5.15 10.44 -12.39
C VAL A 15 -4.55 9.03 -12.50
N PHE A 16 -4.95 8.24 -13.50
CA PHE A 16 -4.36 6.92 -13.78
C PHE A 16 -2.90 6.99 -14.28
N ARG A 17 -2.46 8.16 -14.76
CA ARG A 17 -1.05 8.39 -15.14
C ARG A 17 -0.14 8.57 -13.93
N ASN A 18 -0.69 8.92 -12.75
CA ASN A 18 0.10 9.06 -11.54
C ASN A 18 0.53 7.68 -11.01
N ALA A 19 1.85 7.46 -10.95
CA ALA A 19 2.43 6.20 -10.50
C ALA A 19 2.03 5.82 -9.07
N ALA A 20 1.85 6.80 -8.16
CA ALA A 20 1.44 6.52 -6.79
C ALA A 20 0.02 5.97 -6.72
N ILE A 21 -0.91 6.63 -7.44
CA ILE A 21 -2.32 6.24 -7.47
C ILE A 21 -2.48 4.85 -8.07
N ARG A 22 -1.85 4.61 -9.22
CA ARG A 22 -1.89 3.30 -9.89
C ARG A 22 -1.30 2.18 -9.01
N THR A 23 -0.19 2.45 -8.33
CA THR A 23 0.41 1.47 -7.40
C THR A 23 -0.52 1.19 -6.23
N GLY A 24 -1.11 2.23 -5.63
CA GLY A 24 -2.07 2.07 -4.55
C GLY A 24 -3.27 1.23 -4.96
N ILE A 25 -3.86 1.52 -6.14
CA ILE A 25 -4.98 0.74 -6.67
C ILE A 25 -4.60 -0.73 -6.86
N TYR A 26 -3.49 -1.02 -7.55
CA TYR A 26 -3.08 -2.41 -7.77
C TYR A 26 -2.75 -3.12 -6.46
N THR A 27 -2.03 -2.50 -5.54
CA THR A 27 -1.73 -3.07 -4.23
C THR A 27 -3.01 -3.37 -3.46
N GLY A 28 -3.94 -2.41 -3.40
CA GLY A 28 -5.22 -2.58 -2.70
C GLY A 28 -6.06 -3.72 -3.28
N VAL A 29 -6.20 -3.77 -4.60
CA VAL A 29 -6.93 -4.86 -5.29
C VAL A 29 -6.28 -6.22 -5.04
N CYS A 30 -4.96 -6.32 -5.17
CA CYS A 30 -4.24 -7.57 -4.93
C CYS A 30 -4.38 -8.04 -3.47
N LEU A 31 -4.25 -7.13 -2.50
CA LEU A 31 -4.47 -7.44 -1.08
C LEU A 31 -5.89 -7.95 -0.84
N SER A 32 -6.90 -7.28 -1.40
CA SER A 32 -8.30 -7.66 -1.29
C SER A 32 -8.57 -9.04 -1.85
N VAL A 33 -8.10 -9.31 -3.07
CA VAL A 33 -8.28 -10.62 -3.73
C VAL A 33 -7.57 -11.73 -2.95
N ALA A 34 -6.33 -11.50 -2.52
CA ALA A 34 -5.56 -12.47 -1.75
C ALA A 34 -6.24 -12.79 -0.41
N PHE A 35 -6.70 -11.77 0.32
CA PHE A 35 -7.40 -11.95 1.60
C PHE A 35 -8.75 -12.65 1.43
N MET A 36 -9.55 -12.24 0.44
CA MET A 36 -10.82 -12.91 0.13
C MET A 36 -10.60 -14.38 -0.24
N THR A 37 -9.60 -14.66 -1.07
CA THR A 37 -9.25 -16.05 -1.46
C THR A 37 -8.86 -16.86 -0.22
N TRP A 38 -8.04 -16.29 0.67
CA TRP A 38 -7.68 -16.95 1.92
C TRP A 38 -8.91 -17.22 2.79
N LEU A 39 -9.85 -16.27 2.94
CA LEU A 39 -11.08 -16.50 3.70
C LEU A 39 -11.92 -17.63 3.11
N VAL A 40 -12.07 -17.67 1.79
CA VAL A 40 -12.81 -18.74 1.12
C VAL A 40 -12.15 -20.09 1.40
N ILE A 41 -10.84 -20.21 1.21
CA ILE A 41 -10.09 -21.44 1.48
C ILE A 41 -10.23 -21.84 2.95
N ALA A 42 -10.07 -20.88 3.86
CA ALA A 42 -10.11 -21.13 5.30
C ALA A 42 -11.48 -21.61 5.81
N ASN A 43 -12.56 -21.20 5.15
CA ASN A 43 -13.92 -21.55 5.58
C ASN A 43 -14.55 -22.69 4.76
N ARG A 44 -14.04 -23.01 3.56
CA ARG A 44 -14.64 -24.00 2.66
C ARG A 44 -13.83 -25.28 2.49
N VAL A 45 -12.54 -25.28 2.84
CA VAL A 45 -11.65 -26.43 2.60
C VAL A 45 -11.19 -27.02 3.94
N SER A 46 -12.06 -27.83 4.55
CA SER A 46 -11.79 -28.51 5.84
C SER A 46 -10.60 -29.47 5.81
N PHE A 47 -10.23 -29.98 4.62
CA PHE A 47 -9.04 -30.80 4.44
C PHE A 47 -7.73 -30.09 4.86
N LEU A 48 -7.72 -28.75 4.82
CA LEU A 48 -6.57 -27.92 5.19
C LEU A 48 -6.57 -27.54 6.68
N ASP A 49 -7.52 -28.02 7.48
CA ASP A 49 -7.58 -27.68 8.91
C ASP A 49 -6.39 -28.25 9.69
N ARG A 50 -5.88 -29.42 9.28
CA ARG A 50 -4.63 -29.98 9.78
C ARG A 50 -3.41 -29.11 9.50
N PHE A 51 -3.50 -28.24 8.50
CA PHE A 51 -2.46 -27.28 8.11
C PHE A 51 -2.89 -25.83 8.36
N ALA A 52 -3.78 -25.60 9.34
CA ALA A 52 -4.33 -24.27 9.60
C ALA A 52 -3.22 -23.25 9.90
N LEU A 53 -2.17 -23.67 10.61
CA LEU A 53 -1.02 -22.83 10.93
C LEU A 53 -0.20 -22.50 9.67
N GLU A 54 0.20 -23.49 8.85
CA GLU A 54 0.99 -23.21 7.65
C GLU A 54 0.21 -22.36 6.65
N ARG A 55 -1.10 -22.64 6.46
CA ARG A 55 -1.98 -21.86 5.59
C ARG A 55 -2.05 -20.40 6.04
N ASN A 56 -2.21 -20.16 7.35
CA ASN A 56 -2.33 -18.81 7.88
C ASN A 56 -1.00 -18.05 7.80
N ILE A 57 0.13 -18.71 8.06
CA ILE A 57 1.46 -18.12 7.87
C ILE A 57 1.70 -17.78 6.40
N ALA A 58 1.38 -18.70 5.48
CA ALA A 58 1.54 -18.48 4.05
C ALA A 58 0.69 -17.28 3.57
N ALA A 59 -0.56 -17.18 4.03
CA ALA A 59 -1.44 -16.06 3.70
C ALA A 59 -0.94 -14.75 4.30
N ALA A 60 -0.50 -14.75 5.57
CA ALA A 60 0.07 -13.58 6.20
C ALA A 60 1.33 -13.10 5.48
N ALA A 61 2.22 -14.02 5.09
CA ALA A 61 3.41 -13.73 4.30
C ALA A 61 3.06 -13.13 2.93
N LEU A 62 2.08 -13.71 2.22
CA LEU A 62 1.63 -13.18 0.93
C LEU A 62 1.07 -11.76 1.07
N LEU A 63 0.22 -11.51 2.07
CA LEU A 63 -0.32 -10.17 2.33
C LEU A 63 0.79 -9.18 2.70
N ALA A 64 1.76 -9.59 3.51
CA ALA A 64 2.92 -8.76 3.86
C ALA A 64 3.74 -8.41 2.62
N LEU A 65 4.03 -9.38 1.74
CA LEU A 65 4.75 -9.15 0.49
C LEU A 65 4.02 -8.16 -0.43
N LEU A 66 2.70 -8.30 -0.57
CA LEU A 66 1.89 -7.35 -1.33
C LEU A 66 1.88 -5.96 -0.69
N ALA A 67 1.77 -5.87 0.63
CA ALA A 67 1.80 -4.62 1.38
C ALA A 67 3.17 -3.91 1.31
N LEU A 68 4.26 -4.63 1.04
CA LEU A 68 5.60 -4.08 0.83
C LEU A 68 5.79 -3.42 -0.54
N VAL A 69 4.97 -3.73 -1.54
CA VAL A 69 5.08 -3.17 -2.90
C VAL A 69 5.23 -1.64 -2.94
N PRO A 70 4.35 -0.84 -2.31
CA PRO A 70 4.50 0.62 -2.33
C PRO A 70 5.79 1.08 -1.64
N ILE A 71 6.21 0.40 -0.56
CA ILE A 71 7.45 0.70 0.18
C ILE A 71 8.65 0.52 -0.73
N LEU A 72 8.79 -0.65 -1.36
CA LEU A 72 9.90 -0.95 -2.26
C LEU A 72 9.93 -0.01 -3.47
N ARG A 73 8.76 0.36 -4.00
CA ARG A 73 8.65 1.25 -5.16
C ARG A 73 8.98 2.71 -4.85
N PHE A 74 8.58 3.21 -3.67
CA PHE A 74 8.63 4.64 -3.32
C PHE A 74 9.47 4.96 -2.08
N TRP A 75 10.39 4.08 -1.67
CA TRP A 75 11.24 4.30 -0.49
C TRP A 75 12.03 5.62 -0.48
N ARG A 76 12.37 6.16 -1.66
CA ARG A 76 13.05 7.47 -1.82
C ARG A 76 12.08 8.65 -2.03
N MET A 77 10.78 8.39 -2.15
CA MET A 77 9.73 9.36 -2.47
C MET A 77 8.60 9.25 -1.42
N PRO A 78 8.81 9.72 -0.19
CA PRO A 78 7.91 9.47 0.93
C PRO A 78 6.48 9.99 0.71
N GLY A 79 6.30 11.11 -0.01
CA GLY A 79 4.96 11.59 -0.37
C GLY A 79 4.21 10.62 -1.30
N HIS A 80 4.90 10.00 -2.27
CA HIS A 80 4.29 9.02 -3.17
C HIS A 80 4.02 7.71 -2.43
N LEU A 81 4.93 7.31 -1.53
CA LEU A 81 4.75 6.16 -0.64
C LEU A 81 3.46 6.32 0.17
N MET A 82 3.34 7.42 0.91
CA MET A 82 2.16 7.71 1.74
C MET A 82 0.86 7.67 0.95
N ALA A 83 0.81 8.38 -0.18
CA ALA A 83 -0.37 8.43 -1.02
C ALA A 83 -0.74 7.05 -1.58
N SER A 84 0.24 6.30 -2.12
CA SER A 84 0.00 4.97 -2.68
C SER A 84 -0.47 3.97 -1.62
N SER A 85 0.17 3.98 -0.45
CA SER A 85 -0.16 3.09 0.66
C SER A 85 -1.54 3.38 1.24
N LEU A 86 -1.91 4.65 1.45
CA LEU A 86 -3.24 5.01 1.92
C LEU A 86 -4.33 4.61 0.93
N ILE A 87 -4.12 4.83 -0.37
CA ILE A 87 -5.09 4.44 -1.40
C ILE A 87 -5.28 2.92 -1.39
N GLY A 88 -4.19 2.16 -1.36
CA GLY A 88 -4.26 0.70 -1.32
C GLY A 88 -4.94 0.19 -0.06
N TRP A 89 -4.57 0.73 1.10
CA TRP A 89 -5.14 0.31 2.38
C TRP A 89 -6.60 0.72 2.54
N LEU A 90 -7.01 1.86 1.97
CA LEU A 90 -8.41 2.28 1.93
C LEU A 90 -9.24 1.28 1.10
N ILE A 91 -8.79 0.92 -0.11
CA ILE A 91 -9.47 -0.08 -0.95
C ILE A 91 -9.58 -1.41 -0.20
N PHE A 92 -8.49 -1.85 0.43
CA PHE A 92 -8.48 -3.05 1.24
C PHE A 92 -9.50 -2.99 2.39
N SER A 93 -9.55 -1.88 3.11
CA SER A 93 -10.47 -1.67 4.24
C SER A 93 -11.94 -1.65 3.78
N LEU A 94 -12.24 -1.04 2.64
CA LEU A 94 -13.58 -1.07 2.05
C LEU A 94 -14.00 -2.48 1.64
N CYS A 95 -13.08 -3.25 1.03
CA CYS A 95 -13.32 -4.66 0.73
C CYS A 95 -13.52 -5.48 2.01
N TYR A 96 -12.71 -5.25 3.04
CA TYR A 96 -12.85 -5.88 4.35
C TYR A 96 -14.25 -5.64 4.93
N ARG A 97 -14.79 -4.42 4.81
CA ARG A 97 -16.16 -4.11 5.24
C ARG A 97 -17.21 -4.97 4.53
N VAL A 98 -17.08 -5.14 3.21
CA VAL A 98 -17.98 -6.00 2.42
C VAL A 98 -17.85 -7.45 2.88
N LEU A 99 -16.63 -7.91 3.14
CA LEU A 99 -16.37 -9.27 3.63
C LEU A 99 -16.95 -9.51 5.03
N CYS A 100 -16.97 -8.53 5.92
CA CYS A 100 -17.63 -8.66 7.23
C CYS A 100 -19.14 -8.93 7.13
N VAL A 101 -19.80 -8.48 6.06
CA VAL A 101 -21.23 -8.78 5.82
C VAL A 101 -21.42 -10.26 5.50
N ILE A 102 -20.47 -10.87 4.79
CA ILE A 102 -20.50 -12.27 4.36
C ILE A 102 -20.00 -13.19 5.48
N PHE A 103 -18.91 -12.82 6.13
CA PHE A 103 -18.24 -13.57 7.19
C PHE A 103 -18.37 -12.82 8.51
N ARG A 104 -19.50 -13.01 9.21
CA ARG A 104 -19.86 -12.22 10.41
C ARG A 104 -18.79 -12.25 11.51
N GLY A 105 -18.12 -13.39 11.69
CA GLY A 105 -17.05 -13.54 12.70
C GLY A 105 -15.82 -12.65 12.47
N LEU A 106 -15.64 -12.07 11.27
CA LEU A 106 -14.56 -11.09 11.06
C LEU A 106 -14.81 -9.78 11.83
N SER A 107 -16.06 -9.35 11.92
CA SER A 107 -16.42 -8.09 12.57
C SER A 107 -16.21 -8.12 14.09
N ASP A 108 -16.21 -9.31 14.69
CA ASP A 108 -16.01 -9.48 16.13
C ASP A 108 -14.54 -9.30 16.52
N TRP A 109 -13.62 -9.54 15.58
CA TRP A 109 -12.19 -9.38 15.79
C TRP A 109 -11.75 -7.93 15.65
N HIS A 110 -12.03 -7.31 14.50
CA HIS A 110 -11.65 -5.92 14.24
C HIS A 110 -12.76 -5.19 13.48
N SER A 111 -13.09 -3.98 13.93
CA SER A 111 -13.94 -3.10 13.16
C SER A 111 -13.21 -2.62 11.91
N THR A 112 -13.95 -2.37 10.82
CA THR A 112 -13.38 -1.81 9.58
C THR A 112 -12.55 -0.55 9.84
N PHE A 113 -13.02 0.32 10.74
CA PHE A 113 -12.29 1.54 11.09
C PHE A 113 -10.96 1.23 11.77
N GLN A 114 -10.91 0.22 12.64
CA GLN A 114 -9.66 -0.22 13.28
C GLN A 114 -8.69 -0.77 12.24
N VAL A 115 -9.15 -1.57 11.28
CA VAL A 115 -8.31 -2.08 10.18
C VAL A 115 -7.75 -0.93 9.36
N PHE A 116 -8.57 0.07 9.02
CA PHE A 116 -8.11 1.26 8.31
C PHE A 116 -7.05 2.04 9.09
N MET A 117 -7.33 2.33 10.38
CA MET A 117 -6.42 3.04 11.27
C MET A 117 -5.11 2.29 11.45
N LEU A 118 -5.14 0.97 11.57
CA LEU A 118 -3.95 0.13 11.70
C LEU A 118 -3.00 0.35 10.52
N GLY A 119 -3.47 0.23 9.28
CA GLY A 119 -2.60 0.45 8.13
C GLY A 119 -2.20 1.91 7.95
N ALA A 120 -3.09 2.86 8.23
CA ALA A 120 -2.74 4.28 8.18
C ALA A 120 -1.58 4.60 9.12
N VAL A 121 -1.63 4.12 10.37
CA VAL A 121 -0.56 4.32 11.36
C VAL A 121 0.71 3.58 10.95
N VAL A 122 0.62 2.31 10.54
CA VAL A 122 1.78 1.52 10.11
C VAL A 122 2.49 2.19 8.93
N TYR A 123 1.75 2.62 7.89
CA TYR A 123 2.35 3.28 6.74
C TYR A 123 2.84 4.70 7.05
N MET A 124 2.23 5.42 8.00
CA MET A 124 2.78 6.69 8.50
C MET A 124 4.16 6.49 9.12
N ILE A 125 4.30 5.49 9.99
CA ILE A 125 5.58 5.17 10.65
C ILE A 125 6.62 4.79 9.58
N VAL A 126 6.29 3.86 8.69
CA VAL A 126 7.21 3.42 7.63
C VAL A 126 7.60 4.58 6.71
N THR A 127 6.64 5.42 6.32
CA THR A 127 6.92 6.60 5.49
C THR A 127 7.87 7.56 6.20
N THR A 128 7.69 7.77 7.50
CA THR A 128 8.55 8.63 8.31
C THR A 128 9.98 8.09 8.35
N VAL A 129 10.15 6.78 8.57
CA VAL A 129 11.47 6.13 8.54
C VAL A 129 12.11 6.25 7.15
N CYS A 130 11.36 6.00 6.07
CA CYS A 130 11.85 6.19 4.70
C CYS A 130 12.26 7.64 4.42
N TRP A 131 11.51 8.61 4.93
CA TRP A 131 11.82 10.03 4.78
C TRP A 131 13.12 10.41 5.51
N ILE A 132 13.32 9.93 6.74
CA ILE A 132 14.57 10.12 7.49
C ILE A 132 15.73 9.54 6.70
N GLY A 133 15.62 8.28 6.26
CA GLY A 133 16.66 7.61 5.48
C GLY A 133 17.00 8.33 4.18
N ALA A 134 15.98 8.78 3.43
CA ALA A 134 16.18 9.55 2.21
C ALA A 134 16.82 10.92 2.47
N SER A 135 16.52 11.56 3.60
CA SER A 135 17.11 12.85 3.99
C SER A 135 18.59 12.69 4.36
N ILE A 136 18.93 11.66 5.13
CA ILE A 136 20.33 11.34 5.46
C ILE A 136 21.13 11.04 4.18
N TRP A 137 20.57 10.25 3.26
CA TRP A 137 21.22 9.92 2.00
C TRP A 137 21.54 11.18 1.17
N LYS A 138 20.55 12.07 1.02
CA LYS A 138 20.73 13.34 0.30
C LYS A 138 21.78 14.24 0.95
N ALA A 139 21.81 14.32 2.28
CA ALA A 139 22.83 15.07 3.00
C ALA A 139 24.24 14.52 2.72
N ARG A 140 24.40 13.19 2.69
CA ARG A 140 25.68 12.55 2.35
C ARG A 140 26.15 12.87 0.93
N GLU A 141 25.26 12.79 -0.06
CA GLU A 141 25.59 13.15 -1.45
C GLU A 141 26.02 14.63 -1.58
N ALA A 142 25.37 15.53 -0.85
CA ALA A 142 25.71 16.95 -0.85
C ALA A 142 27.11 17.20 -0.24
N HIS A 143 27.49 16.48 0.82
CA HIS A 143 28.83 16.59 1.41
C HIS A 143 29.92 16.04 0.50
N VAL A 144 29.67 14.93 -0.21
CA VAL A 144 30.63 14.33 -1.16
C VAL A 144 30.84 15.17 -2.42
N SER A 145 29.86 16.00 -2.80
CA SER A 145 29.94 16.87 -3.98
C SER A 145 30.72 18.18 -3.72
N HIS A 146 31.15 18.42 -2.47
CA HIS A 146 31.82 19.66 -2.06
C HIS A 146 33.38 19.65 -1.93
N PRO A 147 34.17 18.68 -2.44
CA PRO A 147 35.60 18.87 -2.60
C PRO A 147 35.91 19.41 -4.00
N HIS A 148 36.77 20.43 -4.07
CA HIS A 148 37.40 20.96 -5.29
C HIS A 148 36.71 22.14 -6.03
N ASN A 149 36.46 23.25 -5.31
CA ASN A 149 36.46 24.59 -5.91
C ASN A 149 37.11 25.61 -4.95
N ARG A 150 38.34 25.30 -4.54
CA ARG A 150 39.31 26.31 -4.09
C ARG A 150 40.54 26.15 -4.97
N ALA A 151 40.48 26.79 -6.13
CA ALA A 151 41.64 27.14 -6.93
C ALA A 151 41.64 28.66 -7.08
N SER A 152 42.87 29.19 -7.18
CA SER A 152 43.32 30.58 -7.36
C SER A 152 43.13 31.52 -6.19
#